data_AF-A0A3S0H820-F1
#
_entry.id   AF-A0A3S0H820-F1
#
_cell.length_a   1.000
_cell.length_b   1.000
_cell.length_c   1.000
_cell.angle_alpha   90.00
_cell.angle_beta   90.00
_cell.angle_gamma   90.00
#
_symmetry.space_group_name_H-M   'P 1'
#
loop_
_entity.id
_entity.type
_entity.pdbx_description
1 polymer ?
#
loop_
_entity_poly.entity_id
_entity_poly.type
_entity_poly.pdbx_seq_one_letter_code
_entity_poly.pdbx_strand_id
1 'polypeptide(L)'
;MMLRKQKFITREDLQANPDTLYVFGDNERRRGYGGQAKAMRGEPNAVGVRTKRKPARTAPDDFWTDATYEQNCRFIDEDLAPVFAHLRAGGPVVLPEDGLGTGLAELPTRAPRTFAYLQEQLQQLEAFV
;
A
#
# COMPACT_ATOMS: atom_id res chain seq x y z
N MET A 1 -3.38 -19.13 7.56
CA MET A 1 -2.38 -18.14 7.10
C MET A 1 -2.90 -16.75 7.45
N MET A 2 -2.12 -16.01 8.24
CA MET A 2 -2.47 -14.67 8.72
C MET A 2 -2.29 -13.61 7.63
N LEU A 3 -1.41 -13.84 6.65
CA LEU A 3 -1.30 -13.01 5.46
C LEU A 3 -1.68 -13.80 4.20
N ARG A 4 -2.43 -13.17 3.30
CA ARG A 4 -2.87 -13.73 2.01
C ARG A 4 -2.69 -12.72 0.90
N LYS A 5 -2.48 -13.20 -0.32
CA LYS A 5 -2.47 -12.37 -1.53
C LYS A 5 -3.77 -12.56 -2.30
N GLN A 6 -4.30 -11.48 -2.85
CA GLN A 6 -5.53 -11.50 -3.65
C GLN A 6 -5.37 -10.65 -4.90
N LYS A 7 -5.72 -11.22 -6.06
CA LYS A 7 -5.61 -10.54 -7.36
C LYS A 7 -6.60 -9.40 -7.53
N PHE A 8 -7.87 -9.65 -7.21
CA PHE A 8 -8.95 -8.67 -7.34
C PHE A 8 -9.62 -8.48 -5.99
N ILE A 9 -9.35 -7.33 -5.35
CA ILE A 9 -9.99 -6.95 -4.08
C ILE A 9 -11.15 -6.00 -4.37
N THR A 10 -12.35 -6.34 -3.89
CA THR A 10 -13.58 -5.56 -4.02
C THR A 10 -13.96 -4.88 -2.70
N ARG A 11 -14.93 -3.96 -2.72
CA ARG A 11 -15.44 -3.36 -1.49
C ARG A 11 -16.20 -4.39 -0.65
N GLU A 12 -16.91 -5.29 -1.32
CA GLU A 12 -17.67 -6.37 -0.70
C GLU A 12 -16.74 -7.31 0.08
N ASP A 13 -15.52 -7.56 -0.40
CA ASP A 13 -14.54 -8.34 0.35
C ASP A 13 -14.21 -7.70 1.70
N LEU A 14 -13.98 -6.39 1.72
CA LEU A 14 -13.66 -5.63 2.94
C LEU A 14 -14.83 -5.67 3.92
N GLN A 15 -16.05 -5.46 3.42
CA GLN A 15 -17.27 -5.43 4.23
C GLN A 15 -17.63 -6.81 4.79
N ALA A 16 -17.37 -7.89 4.03
CA ALA A 16 -17.59 -9.25 4.48
C ALA A 16 -16.56 -9.72 5.51
N ASN A 17 -15.40 -9.07 5.59
CA ASN A 17 -14.28 -9.45 6.46
C ASN A 17 -13.81 -8.27 7.33
N PRO A 18 -14.66 -7.77 8.25
CA PRO A 18 -14.39 -6.53 9.00
C PRO A 18 -13.13 -6.58 9.87
N ASP A 19 -12.72 -7.79 10.31
CA ASP A 19 -11.52 -8.00 11.12
C ASP A 19 -10.23 -8.16 10.29
N THR A 20 -10.33 -8.19 8.96
CA THR A 20 -9.19 -8.35 8.05
C THR A 20 -8.74 -6.99 7.55
N LEU A 21 -7.45 -6.67 7.68
CA LEU A 21 -6.89 -5.48 7.03
C LEU A 21 -6.59 -5.74 5.56
N TYR A 22 -7.01 -4.82 4.69
CA TYR A 22 -6.72 -4.88 3.27
C TYR A 22 -5.81 -3.72 2.87
N VAL A 23 -4.66 -4.03 2.28
CA VAL A 23 -3.63 -3.05 1.96
C VAL A 23 -3.72 -2.63 0.49
N PHE A 24 -3.51 -1.34 0.20
CA PHE A 24 -3.46 -0.85 -1.19
C PHE A 24 -2.50 0.33 -1.37
N GLY A 25 -2.11 0.58 -2.62
CA GLY A 25 -1.28 1.73 -2.96
C GLY A 25 -2.10 3.02 -2.98
N ASP A 26 -1.61 4.05 -2.29
CA ASP A 26 -2.25 5.35 -2.14
C ASP A 26 -1.28 6.51 -2.44
N ASN A 27 -1.81 7.73 -2.42
CA ASN A 27 -1.08 8.98 -2.53
C ASN A 27 -1.12 9.76 -1.21
N GLU A 28 -0.14 10.64 -0.99
CA GLU A 28 -0.05 11.47 0.24
C GLU A 28 -1.33 12.25 0.54
N ARG A 29 -2.06 12.70 -0.49
CA ARG A 29 -3.29 13.49 -0.31
C ARG A 29 -4.51 12.67 0.09
N ARG A 30 -4.41 11.34 0.10
CA ARG A 30 -5.51 10.41 0.43
C ARG A 30 -6.80 10.69 -0.35
N ARG A 31 -6.67 11.03 -1.64
CA ARG A 31 -7.79 11.38 -2.52
C ARG A 31 -7.75 10.64 -3.85
N GLY A 32 -8.87 10.68 -4.56
CA GLY A 32 -9.04 10.00 -5.84
C GLY A 32 -9.24 8.49 -5.69
N TYR A 33 -9.76 7.90 -6.76
CA TYR A 33 -10.21 6.50 -6.82
C TYR A 33 -9.49 5.74 -7.95
N GLY A 34 -8.24 6.09 -8.26
CA GLY A 34 -7.44 5.33 -9.22
C GLY A 34 -7.01 3.97 -8.66
N GLY A 35 -6.96 2.94 -9.51
CA GLY A 35 -6.52 1.60 -9.10
C GLY A 35 -7.45 1.00 -8.04
N GLN A 36 -6.87 0.39 -6.99
CA GLN A 36 -7.62 -0.25 -5.90
C GLN A 36 -8.24 0.74 -4.91
N ALA A 37 -7.87 2.02 -4.96
CA ALA A 37 -8.50 3.03 -4.11
C ALA A 37 -10.02 3.14 -4.35
N LYS A 38 -10.53 2.83 -5.55
CA LYS A 38 -11.98 2.82 -5.85
C LYS A 38 -12.77 1.83 -4.99
N ALA A 39 -12.18 0.68 -4.70
CA ALA A 39 -12.81 -0.38 -3.92
C ALA A 39 -12.58 -0.16 -2.43
N MET A 40 -11.37 0.26 -2.05
CA MET A 40 -10.90 0.15 -0.67
C MET A 40 -10.96 1.46 0.11
N ARG A 41 -10.77 2.62 -0.54
CA ARG A 41 -10.75 3.91 0.18
C ARG A 41 -12.10 4.15 0.86
N GLY A 42 -12.04 4.50 2.15
CA GLY A 42 -13.20 4.83 2.99
C GLY A 42 -13.70 3.67 3.82
N GLU A 43 -13.27 2.44 3.55
CA GLU A 43 -13.58 1.30 4.39
C GLU A 43 -12.72 1.30 5.67
N PRO A 44 -13.27 0.92 6.83
CA PRO A 44 -12.59 1.03 8.12
C PRO A 44 -11.38 0.11 8.26
N ASN A 45 -11.35 -0.98 7.49
CA ASN A 45 -10.28 -1.97 7.48
C ASN A 45 -9.35 -1.83 6.25
N ALA A 46 -9.43 -0.72 5.51
CA ALA A 46 -8.51 -0.43 4.42
C ALA A 46 -7.27 0.34 4.89
N VAL A 47 -6.09 -0.14 4.53
CA VAL A 47 -4.81 0.52 4.81
C VAL A 47 -4.18 1.00 3.50
N GLY A 48 -4.18 2.33 3.31
CA GLY A 48 -3.52 2.95 2.17
C GLY A 48 -2.04 3.19 2.46
N VAL A 49 -1.15 2.62 1.63
CA VAL A 49 0.29 2.84 1.69
C VAL A 49 0.68 3.88 0.67
N ARG A 50 1.21 5.02 1.12
CA ARG A 50 1.71 6.08 0.25
C ARG A 50 2.80 5.50 -0.66
N THR A 51 2.59 5.67 -1.96
CA THR A 51 3.54 5.28 -3.02
C THR A 51 3.76 6.39 -4.03
N LYS A 52 3.08 7.53 -3.88
CA LYS A 52 3.23 8.71 -4.73
C LYS A 52 2.72 9.97 -4.04
N ARG A 53 3.04 11.15 -4.58
CA ARG A 53 2.69 12.44 -3.97
C ARG A 53 1.24 12.84 -4.19
N LYS A 54 0.74 12.79 -5.43
CA LYS A 54 -0.60 13.29 -5.80
C LYS A 54 -1.41 12.23 -6.55
N PRO A 55 -2.76 12.33 -6.57
CA PRO A 55 -3.56 11.36 -7.32
C PRO A 55 -3.38 11.49 -8.83
N ALA A 56 -3.06 12.69 -9.33
CA ALA A 56 -2.82 12.97 -10.74
C ALA A 56 -1.56 12.25 -11.28
N ARG A 57 -1.39 12.28 -12.60
CA ARG A 57 -0.25 11.70 -13.34
C ARG A 57 0.18 12.62 -14.50
N THR A 58 -0.02 13.92 -14.31
CA THR A 58 0.13 14.96 -15.35
C THR A 58 1.42 15.74 -15.21
N ALA A 59 2.04 15.74 -14.03
CA ALA A 59 3.28 16.46 -13.75
C ALA A 59 4.30 15.56 -13.03
N PRO A 60 5.62 15.80 -13.19
CA PRO A 60 6.65 15.04 -12.48
C PRO A 60 6.48 15.07 -10.96
N ASP A 61 5.99 16.18 -10.40
CA ASP A 61 5.77 16.35 -8.97
C ASP A 61 4.52 15.62 -8.43
N ASP A 62 3.77 14.94 -9.30
CA ASP A 62 2.71 14.01 -8.87
C ASP A 62 3.31 12.71 -8.29
N PHE A 63 4.56 12.42 -8.64
CA PHE A 63 5.26 11.18 -8.31
C PHE A 63 6.32 11.41 -7.23
N TRP A 64 6.77 10.32 -6.64
CA TRP A 64 8.00 10.32 -5.85
C TRP A 64 9.22 10.13 -6.72
N THR A 65 10.35 10.62 -6.21
CA THR A 65 11.69 10.34 -6.71
C THR A 65 12.57 9.96 -5.54
N ASP A 66 13.74 9.37 -5.82
CA ASP A 66 14.72 9.06 -4.76
C ASP A 66 15.39 10.30 -4.16
N ALA A 67 15.13 11.50 -4.68
CA ALA A 67 15.53 12.75 -4.02
C ALA A 67 14.81 12.95 -2.67
N THR A 68 13.66 12.32 -2.47
CA THR A 68 12.92 12.32 -1.19
C THR A 68 12.92 10.96 -0.51
N TYR A 69 13.91 10.09 -0.81
CA TYR A 69 13.99 8.71 -0.33
C TYR A 69 13.69 8.56 1.17
N GLU A 70 14.36 9.30 2.04
CA GLU A 70 14.16 9.19 3.48
C GLU A 70 12.73 9.50 3.92
N GLN A 71 12.12 10.53 3.30
CA GLN A 71 10.74 10.89 3.60
C GLN A 71 9.77 9.83 3.07
N ASN A 72 10.04 9.27 1.90
CA ASN A 72 9.25 8.20 1.33
C ASN A 72 9.29 6.96 2.23
N CYS A 73 10.46 6.56 2.73
CA CYS A 73 10.63 5.46 3.68
C CYS A 73 9.83 5.69 4.96
N ARG A 74 9.95 6.87 5.58
CA ARG A 74 9.16 7.22 6.79
C ARG A 74 7.65 7.09 6.54
N PHE A 75 7.17 7.55 5.39
CA PHE A 75 5.76 7.44 5.02
C PHE A 75 5.31 5.99 4.82
N ILE A 76 6.16 5.14 4.23
CA ILE A 76 5.90 3.71 4.09
C ILE A 76 5.83 3.06 5.48
N ASP A 77 6.77 3.36 6.36
CA ASP A 77 6.84 2.80 7.71
C ASP A 77 5.61 3.18 8.55
N GLU A 78 5.24 4.47 8.52
CA GLU A 78 4.03 4.98 9.17
C GLU A 78 2.77 4.22 8.69
N ASP A 79 2.65 3.97 7.39
CA ASP A 79 1.47 3.32 6.81
C ASP A 79 1.44 1.81 7.05
N LEU A 80 2.60 1.15 7.13
CA LEU A 80 2.71 -0.28 7.37
C LEU A 80 2.74 -0.65 8.86
N ALA A 81 3.07 0.27 9.76
CA ALA A 81 3.06 0.05 11.20
C ALA A 81 1.77 -0.62 11.73
N PRO A 82 0.55 -0.16 11.38
CA PRO A 82 -0.68 -0.84 11.82
C PRO A 82 -0.83 -2.25 11.23
N VAL A 83 -0.32 -2.50 10.02
CA VAL A 83 -0.36 -3.82 9.38
C VAL A 83 0.52 -4.81 10.14
N PHE A 84 1.76 -4.40 10.47
CA PHE A 84 2.66 -5.21 11.30
C PHE A 84 2.08 -5.48 12.68
N ALA A 85 1.49 -4.47 13.33
CA ALA A 85 0.87 -4.62 14.64
C ALA A 85 -0.30 -5.61 14.59
N HIS A 86 -1.14 -5.52 13.57
CA HIS A 86 -2.28 -6.41 13.38
C HIS A 86 -1.83 -7.86 13.15
N LEU A 87 -0.83 -8.10 12.30
CA LEU A 87 -0.25 -9.44 12.09
C LEU A 87 0.37 -10.01 13.38
N ARG A 88 1.12 -9.22 14.14
CA ARG A 88 1.69 -9.65 15.43
C ARG A 88 0.61 -10.03 16.45
N ALA A 89 -0.55 -9.38 16.39
CA ALA A 89 -1.70 -9.71 17.21
C ALA A 89 -2.50 -10.93 16.70
N GLY A 90 -2.06 -11.56 15.60
CA GLY A 90 -2.73 -12.72 14.98
C GLY A 90 -3.86 -12.35 14.01
N GLY A 91 -4.01 -11.06 13.69
CA GLY A 91 -5.05 -10.54 12.81
C GLY A 91 -4.77 -10.82 11.33
N PRO A 92 -5.81 -11.09 10.51
CA PRO A 92 -5.64 -11.39 9.09
C PRO A 92 -5.35 -10.14 8.24
N VAL A 93 -4.47 -10.29 7.25
CA VAL A 93 -4.11 -9.25 6.27
C VAL A 93 -4.22 -9.78 4.85
N VAL A 94 -4.74 -8.95 3.95
CA VAL A 94 -4.75 -9.18 2.51
C VAL A 94 -3.88 -8.14 1.80
N LEU A 95 -2.88 -8.63 1.08
CA LEU A 95 -2.07 -7.84 0.15
C LEU A 95 -2.55 -8.04 -1.30
N PRO A 96 -2.43 -7.03 -2.17
CA PRO A 96 -2.68 -7.20 -3.59
C PRO A 96 -1.58 -8.10 -4.19
N GLU A 97 -1.98 -9.08 -5.00
CA GLU A 97 -1.05 -10.05 -5.62
C GLU A 97 -0.01 -9.37 -6.51
N ASP A 98 -0.39 -8.27 -7.19
CA ASP A 98 0.48 -7.47 -8.05
C ASP A 98 1.47 -6.56 -7.28
N GLY A 99 1.45 -6.63 -5.95
CA GLY A 99 2.26 -5.79 -5.08
C GLY A 99 1.82 -4.34 -5.05
N LEU A 100 2.71 -3.47 -4.54
CA LEU A 100 2.46 -2.03 -4.37
C LEU A 100 3.51 -1.22 -5.12
N GLY A 101 3.13 -0.03 -5.59
CA GLY A 101 4.06 0.97 -6.12
C GLY A 101 4.44 0.87 -7.61
N THR A 102 4.09 -0.23 -8.28
CA THR A 102 4.46 -0.48 -9.69
C THR A 102 3.54 0.20 -10.71
N GLY A 103 2.23 0.22 -10.46
CA GLY A 103 1.20 0.75 -11.37
C GLY A 103 1.17 2.29 -11.44
N LEU A 104 0.11 2.92 -10.91
CA LEU A 104 -0.11 4.37 -11.02
C LEU A 104 0.93 5.26 -10.31
N ALA A 105 1.84 4.64 -9.55
CA ALA A 105 2.89 5.28 -8.77
C ALA A 105 4.26 5.26 -9.48
N GLU A 106 4.50 4.32 -10.39
CA GLU A 106 5.72 4.25 -11.21
C GLU A 106 7.03 4.25 -10.39
N LEU A 107 7.03 3.69 -9.17
CA LEU A 107 8.22 3.68 -8.31
C LEU A 107 9.43 2.96 -8.93
N PRO A 108 9.30 1.82 -9.64
CA PRO A 108 10.45 1.13 -10.22
C PRO A 108 11.28 2.01 -11.19
N THR A 109 10.64 2.97 -11.85
CA THR A 109 11.31 3.86 -12.81
C THR A 109 11.68 5.21 -12.20
N ARG A 110 10.84 5.78 -11.34
CA ARG A 110 11.03 7.14 -10.81
C ARG A 110 11.78 7.20 -9.49
N ALA A 111 11.66 6.16 -8.67
CA ALA A 111 12.24 6.07 -7.34
C ALA A 111 12.66 4.62 -7.02
N PRO A 112 13.59 4.02 -7.79
CA PRO A 112 13.95 2.61 -7.65
C PRO A 112 14.48 2.24 -6.26
N ARG A 113 15.17 3.14 -5.54
CA ARG A 113 15.62 2.87 -4.17
C ARG A 113 14.43 2.82 -3.21
N THR A 114 13.50 3.75 -3.35
CA THR A 114 12.23 3.75 -2.60
C THR A 114 11.42 2.49 -2.91
N PHE A 115 11.40 2.05 -4.17
CA PHE A 115 10.73 0.81 -4.58
C PHE A 115 11.35 -0.41 -3.92
N ALA A 116 12.68 -0.53 -3.93
CA ALA A 116 13.40 -1.62 -3.27
C ALA A 116 13.08 -1.67 -1.78
N TYR A 117 13.10 -0.52 -1.09
CA TYR A 117 12.72 -0.44 0.32
C TYR A 117 11.28 -0.92 0.56
N LEU A 118 10.32 -0.49 -0.26
CA LEU A 118 8.94 -0.96 -0.16
C LEU A 118 8.86 -2.48 -0.33
N GLN A 119 9.59 -3.07 -1.29
CA GLN A 119 9.60 -4.53 -1.47
C GLN A 119 10.18 -5.26 -0.26
N GLU A 120 11.24 -4.73 0.35
CA GLU A 120 11.80 -5.28 1.59
C GLU A 120 10.78 -5.28 2.74
N GLN A 121 10.04 -4.18 2.92
CA GLN A 121 8.98 -4.11 3.93
C GLN A 121 7.84 -5.11 3.67
N LEU A 122 7.43 -5.27 2.41
CA LEU A 122 6.41 -6.27 2.04
C LEU A 122 6.91 -7.69 2.28
N GLN A 123 8.18 -7.98 1.97
CA GLN A 123 8.79 -9.28 2.26
C GLN A 123 8.83 -9.58 3.76
N GLN A 124 9.06 -8.57 4.61
CA GLN A 124 9.00 -8.74 6.06
C GLN A 124 7.59 -9.08 6.56
N LEU A 125 6.53 -8.55 5.93
CA LEU A 125 5.16 -8.95 6.25
C LEU A 125 4.91 -10.42 5.87
N GLU A 126 5.49 -10.89 4.76
CA GLU A 126 5.36 -12.29 4.32
C GLU A 126 6.07 -13.28 5.26
N ALA A 127 6.97 -12.82 6.14
CA ALA A 127 7.57 -13.67 7.17
C ALA A 127 6.62 -14.03 8.32
N PHE A 128 5.41 -13.46 8.37
CA PHE A 128 4.35 -13.80 9.33
C PHE A 128 3.45 -14.96 8.86
N VAL A 129 3.88 -15.67 7.80
CA VAL A 129 3.12 -16.73 7.13
C VAL A 129 3.59 -18.12 7.57
#